data_AF-A0A6M1E9Y4-F1
#
_entry.id   AF-A0A6M1E9Y4-F1
#
_cell.length_a   1.000
_cell.length_b   1.000
_cell.length_c   1.000
_cell.angle_alpha   90.00
_cell.angle_beta   90.00
_cell.angle_gamma   90.00
#
_symmetry.space_group_name_H-M   'P 1'
#
loop_
_entity.id
_entity.type
_entity.pdbx_description
1 polymer ?
#
loop_
_entity_poly.entity_id
_entity_poly.type
_entity_poly.pdbx_seq_one_letter_code
_entity_poly.pdbx_strand_id
1 'polypeptide(L)'
;NAYIEEILRTPDKLPIEFKILDILPGKWTPEVVVSRHQGLLQNVTEELLIGRSVAKLGVKKTKDLHWFHPHDPDIELDESIDKELLFDDILYLYKAFRKPIDFQIDDVSPDYRIDRDVSTYKNPLEVVIEDKFSVGSNNWVTSGELMADGHTYMACDPHRAVTVPSLRYMAHLVAPGW
;
A
#
# COMPACT_ATOMS: atom_id res chain seq x y z
N ASN A 1 9.81 3.95 21.59
CA ASN A 1 9.26 4.62 22.80
C ASN A 1 10.24 5.56 23.46
N ALA A 2 11.46 5.13 23.84
CA ALA A 2 12.45 6.03 24.43
C ALA A 2 12.71 7.30 23.59
N TYR A 3 12.97 7.14 22.28
CA TYR A 3 13.13 8.28 21.38
C TYR A 3 11.88 9.17 21.26
N ILE A 4 10.67 8.59 21.36
CA ILE A 4 9.42 9.37 21.37
C ILE A 4 9.35 10.23 22.64
N GLU A 5 9.71 9.68 23.80
CA GLU A 5 9.75 10.44 25.05
C GLU A 5 10.83 11.53 25.03
N GLU A 6 11.97 11.27 24.38
CA GLU A 6 13.03 12.25 24.20
C GLU A 6 12.60 13.39 23.27
N ILE A 7 12.11 13.07 22.07
CA ILE A 7 11.75 14.08 21.07
C ILE A 7 10.57 14.95 21.51
N LEU A 8 9.64 14.40 22.31
CA LEU A 8 8.54 15.16 22.91
C LEU A 8 9.01 16.21 23.92
N ARG A 9 10.25 16.12 24.44
CA ARG A 9 10.86 17.18 25.26
C ARG A 9 11.45 18.32 24.41
N THR A 10 11.63 18.09 23.11
CA THR A 10 12.09 19.09 22.15
C THR A 10 11.19 19.11 20.90
N PRO A 11 9.90 19.51 21.00
CA PRO A 11 8.96 19.47 19.88
C PRO A 11 9.44 20.21 18.64
N ASP A 12 10.23 21.28 18.79
CA ASP A 12 10.82 22.05 17.68
C ASP A 12 11.74 21.22 16.79
N LYS A 13 12.24 20.07 17.27
CA LYS A 13 13.09 19.14 16.52
C LYS A 13 12.30 18.02 15.84
N LEU A 14 10.97 17.98 15.99
CA LEU A 14 10.14 16.99 15.29
C LEU A 14 10.35 17.10 13.77
N PRO A 15 10.29 15.97 13.04
CA PRO A 15 10.26 15.97 11.58
C PRO A 15 9.17 16.88 11.03
N ILE A 16 9.39 17.39 9.82
CA ILE A 16 8.52 18.41 9.22
C ILE A 16 7.09 17.93 9.05
N GLU A 17 6.88 16.63 8.82
CA GLU A 17 5.56 16.02 8.68
C GLU A 17 4.69 16.20 9.93
N PHE A 18 5.27 16.09 11.13
CA PHE A 18 4.55 16.33 12.39
C PHE A 18 4.16 17.80 12.56
N LYS A 19 4.99 18.72 12.05
CA LYS A 19 4.74 20.17 12.12
C LYS A 19 3.68 20.61 11.11
N ILE A 20 3.74 20.07 9.89
CA ILE A 20 2.75 20.32 8.84
C ILE A 20 1.36 19.88 9.30
N LEU A 21 1.27 18.72 9.95
CA LEU A 21 0.00 18.14 10.37
C LEU A 21 -0.47 18.57 11.77
N ASP A 22 0.33 19.34 12.49
CA ASP A 22 0.09 19.72 13.90
C ASP A 22 -0.25 18.52 14.80
N ILE A 23 0.52 17.43 14.66
CA ILE A 23 0.36 16.20 15.44
C ILE A 23 1.63 15.84 16.21
N LEU A 24 1.46 15.00 17.24
CA LEU A 24 2.56 14.45 18.03
C LEU A 24 2.70 12.94 17.81
N PRO A 25 3.92 12.38 17.88
CA PRO A 25 4.12 10.94 17.77
C PRO A 25 3.52 10.20 18.98
N GLY A 26 2.67 9.21 18.72
CA GLY A 26 2.18 8.27 19.74
C GLY A 26 3.21 7.18 20.07
N LYS A 27 3.11 6.59 21.28
CA LYS A 27 3.95 5.45 21.67
C LYS A 27 3.60 4.20 20.87
N TRP A 28 4.61 3.39 20.59
CA TRP A 28 4.44 2.06 20.01
C TRP A 28 4.04 1.06 21.09
N THR A 29 3.01 0.28 20.83
CA THR A 29 2.64 -0.87 21.65
C THR A 29 2.91 -2.17 20.88
N PRO A 30 3.00 -3.34 21.53
CA PRO A 30 3.10 -4.62 20.84
C PRO A 30 2.01 -4.80 19.77
N GLU A 31 0.78 -4.36 20.03
CA GLU A 31 -0.34 -4.43 19.09
C GLU A 31 -0.07 -3.60 17.83
N VAL A 32 0.47 -2.37 17.97
CA VAL A 32 0.84 -1.52 16.83
C VAL A 32 1.99 -2.14 16.02
N VAL A 33 2.94 -2.78 16.70
CA VAL A 33 4.05 -3.46 16.04
C VAL A 33 3.55 -4.67 15.25
N VAL A 34 2.73 -5.52 15.87
CA VAL A 34 2.17 -6.73 15.24
C VAL A 34 1.24 -6.34 14.08
N SER A 35 0.40 -5.33 14.24
CA SER A 35 -0.50 -4.89 13.17
C SER A 35 0.24 -4.36 11.95
N ARG A 36 1.48 -3.87 12.12
CA ARG A 36 2.32 -3.33 11.04
C ARG A 36 3.32 -4.35 10.48
N HIS A 37 3.47 -5.51 11.11
CA HIS A 37 4.27 -6.60 10.56
C HIS A 37 3.59 -7.15 9.31
N GLN A 38 4.34 -7.14 8.20
CA GLN A 38 3.83 -7.35 6.86
C GLN A 38 3.52 -8.83 6.64
N GLY A 39 2.27 -9.24 6.86
CA GLY A 39 1.74 -10.45 6.25
C GLY A 39 1.55 -10.24 4.75
N LEU A 40 1.81 -11.27 3.94
CA LEU A 40 1.30 -11.30 2.57
C LEU A 40 -0.21 -11.50 2.65
N LEU A 41 -0.94 -10.39 2.58
CA LEU A 41 -2.40 -10.36 2.62
C LEU A 41 -2.90 -9.99 1.23
N GLN A 42 -3.47 -10.95 0.53
CA GLN A 42 -4.05 -10.77 -0.79
C GLN A 42 -5.46 -11.35 -0.81
N ASN A 43 -6.13 -11.19 -1.95
CA ASN A 43 -7.35 -11.85 -2.43
C ASN A 43 -8.65 -11.89 -1.57
N VAL A 44 -8.66 -11.62 -0.27
CA VAL A 44 -9.90 -11.77 0.55
C VAL A 44 -11.09 -10.95 0.06
N THR A 45 -10.85 -9.75 -0.49
CA THR A 45 -11.90 -8.91 -1.09
C THR A 45 -12.46 -9.52 -2.37
N GLU A 46 -11.61 -10.22 -3.13
CA GLU A 46 -11.98 -10.91 -4.35
C GLU A 46 -12.67 -12.24 -4.04
N GLU A 47 -12.21 -13.00 -3.05
CA GLU A 47 -12.86 -14.23 -2.58
C GLU A 47 -14.28 -13.95 -2.09
N LEU A 48 -14.48 -12.90 -1.26
CA LEU A 48 -15.82 -12.52 -0.83
C LEU A 48 -16.69 -12.06 -2.01
N LEU A 49 -16.11 -11.37 -2.99
CA LEU A 49 -16.83 -10.98 -4.21
C LEU A 49 -17.27 -12.20 -5.02
N ILE A 50 -16.38 -13.18 -5.21
CA ILE A 50 -16.68 -14.45 -5.90
C ILE A 50 -17.79 -15.19 -5.13
N GLY A 51 -17.68 -15.32 -3.80
CA GLY A 51 -18.71 -15.95 -2.97
C GLY A 51 -20.07 -15.28 -3.10
N ARG A 52 -20.12 -13.94 -3.11
CA ARG A 52 -21.35 -13.16 -3.36
C ARG A 52 -21.90 -13.38 -4.76
N SER A 53 -21.03 -13.44 -5.78
CA SER A 53 -21.42 -13.75 -7.15
C SER A 53 -22.04 -15.15 -7.25
N VAL A 54 -21.44 -16.16 -6.62
CA VAL A 54 -21.98 -17.53 -6.59
C VAL A 54 -23.32 -17.57 -5.86
N ALA A 55 -23.44 -16.92 -4.70
CA ALA A 55 -24.69 -16.85 -3.94
C ALA A 55 -25.84 -16.25 -4.75
N LYS A 56 -25.56 -15.21 -5.57
CA LYS A 56 -26.56 -14.46 -6.32
C LYS A 56 -26.85 -15.00 -7.72
N LEU A 57 -25.84 -15.50 -8.41
CA LEU A 57 -25.88 -15.84 -9.84
C LEU A 57 -25.67 -17.34 -10.11
N GLY A 58 -25.20 -18.09 -9.10
CA GLY A 58 -24.75 -19.47 -9.25
C GLY A 58 -23.35 -19.59 -9.87
N VAL A 59 -22.80 -20.80 -9.78
CA VAL A 59 -21.43 -21.12 -10.22
C VAL A 59 -21.22 -20.81 -11.70
N LYS A 60 -22.11 -21.32 -12.57
CA LYS A 60 -21.97 -21.18 -14.02
C LYS A 60 -21.84 -19.73 -14.45
N LYS A 61 -22.77 -18.87 -14.01
CA LYS A 61 -22.78 -17.46 -14.42
C LYS A 61 -21.61 -16.69 -13.81
N THR A 62 -21.15 -17.09 -12.62
CA THR A 62 -19.94 -16.52 -12.01
C THR A 62 -18.70 -16.85 -12.84
N LYS A 63 -18.53 -18.10 -13.28
CA LYS A 63 -17.44 -18.50 -14.18
C LYS A 63 -17.48 -17.82 -15.54
N ASP A 64 -18.68 -17.49 -16.06
CA ASP A 64 -18.81 -16.71 -17.30
C ASP A 64 -18.34 -15.24 -17.15
N LEU A 65 -18.36 -14.70 -15.92
CA LEU A 65 -18.06 -13.29 -15.62
C LEU A 65 -16.66 -13.06 -15.04
N HIS A 66 -16.03 -14.11 -14.50
CA HIS A 66 -14.72 -14.05 -13.86
C HIS A 66 -13.68 -14.87 -14.65
N TRP A 67 -12.47 -14.35 -14.77
CA TRP A 67 -11.37 -15.01 -15.46
C TRP A 67 -10.49 -15.79 -14.47
N PHE A 68 -10.70 -17.10 -14.37
CA PHE A 68 -9.99 -17.98 -13.42
C PHE A 68 -8.71 -18.65 -13.96
N HIS A 69 -8.30 -18.31 -15.18
CA HIS A 69 -7.15 -18.94 -15.83
C HIS A 69 -5.86 -18.87 -14.97
N PRO A 70 -4.97 -19.88 -15.09
CA PRO A 70 -5.00 -20.96 -16.07
C PRO A 70 -5.86 -22.17 -15.66
N HIS A 71 -6.47 -22.15 -14.49
CA HIS A 71 -7.19 -23.29 -13.92
C HIS A 71 -8.71 -23.06 -13.88
N ASP A 72 -9.45 -24.10 -13.52
CA ASP A 72 -10.88 -24.03 -13.27
C ASP A 72 -11.16 -24.42 -11.81
N PRO A 73 -11.21 -23.46 -10.88
CA PRO A 73 -11.41 -23.74 -9.47
C PRO A 73 -12.85 -24.22 -9.20
N ASP A 74 -12.99 -25.03 -8.16
CA ASP A 74 -14.29 -25.24 -7.53
C ASP A 74 -14.65 -23.99 -6.73
N ILE A 75 -15.82 -23.44 -7.02
CA ILE A 75 -16.36 -22.24 -6.37
C ILE A 75 -17.76 -22.50 -5.81
N GLU A 76 -18.18 -23.77 -5.71
CA GLU A 76 -19.39 -24.12 -4.98
C GLU A 76 -19.27 -23.67 -3.52
N LEU A 77 -20.31 -23.00 -3.02
CA LEU A 77 -20.38 -22.64 -1.61
C LEU A 77 -20.72 -23.89 -0.82
N ASP A 78 -19.94 -24.17 0.21
CA ASP A 78 -20.21 -25.25 1.17
C ASP A 78 -21.61 -25.07 1.79
N GLU A 79 -22.33 -26.18 2.01
CA GLU A 79 -23.70 -26.17 2.53
C GLU A 79 -23.81 -25.52 3.92
N SER A 80 -22.72 -25.49 4.69
CA SER A 80 -22.66 -24.82 5.99
C SER A 80 -22.61 -23.30 5.91
N ILE A 81 -22.38 -22.72 4.73
CA ILE A 81 -22.30 -21.27 4.53
C ILE A 81 -23.69 -20.69 4.34
N ASP A 82 -24.11 -19.83 5.28
CA ASP A 82 -25.27 -18.97 5.09
C ASP A 82 -24.95 -17.87 4.06
N LYS A 83 -25.64 -17.92 2.93
CA LYS A 83 -25.46 -17.02 1.80
C LYS A 83 -25.83 -15.58 2.13
N GLU A 84 -26.78 -15.36 3.03
CA GLU A 84 -27.24 -14.02 3.40
C GLU A 84 -26.15 -13.28 4.19
N LEU A 85 -25.41 -14.00 5.05
CA LEU A 85 -24.31 -13.43 5.83
C LEU A 85 -23.17 -12.91 4.95
N LEU A 86 -22.99 -13.45 3.73
CA LEU A 86 -21.97 -12.96 2.80
C LEU A 86 -22.20 -11.47 2.44
N PHE A 87 -23.42 -10.96 2.56
CA PHE A 87 -23.77 -9.57 2.23
C PHE A 87 -23.58 -8.58 3.39
N ASP A 88 -23.34 -9.07 4.60
CA ASP A 88 -22.91 -8.23 5.71
C ASP A 88 -21.55 -7.57 5.43
N ASP A 89 -21.22 -6.51 6.16
CA ASP A 89 -19.91 -5.85 6.05
C ASP A 89 -18.81 -6.61 6.81
N ILE A 90 -18.64 -7.89 6.47
CA ILE A 90 -17.67 -8.82 7.08
C ILE A 90 -16.24 -8.25 7.01
N LEU A 91 -15.93 -7.49 5.95
CA LEU A 91 -14.61 -6.91 5.72
C LEU A 91 -14.49 -5.46 6.19
N TYR A 92 -15.41 -4.94 7.01
CA TYR A 92 -15.35 -3.56 7.51
C TYR A 92 -13.97 -3.22 8.09
N LEU A 93 -13.51 -3.98 9.10
CA LEU A 93 -12.23 -3.74 9.77
C LEU A 93 -11.04 -3.91 8.82
N TYR A 94 -11.11 -4.90 7.92
CA TYR A 94 -10.08 -5.13 6.91
C TYR A 94 -9.95 -3.93 5.96
N LYS A 95 -11.08 -3.43 5.43
CA LYS A 95 -11.11 -2.24 4.55
C LYS A 95 -10.66 -0.98 5.30
N ALA A 96 -11.12 -0.79 6.54
CA ALA A 96 -10.75 0.35 7.37
C ALA A 96 -9.24 0.38 7.65
N PHE A 97 -8.65 -0.77 7.99
CA PHE A 97 -7.21 -0.90 8.19
C PHE A 97 -6.39 -0.63 6.93
N ARG A 98 -6.92 -1.01 5.75
CA ARG A 98 -6.21 -0.89 4.46
C ARG A 98 -6.47 0.42 3.72
N LYS A 99 -7.42 1.23 4.18
CA LYS A 99 -7.76 2.49 3.53
C LYS A 99 -6.51 3.39 3.55
N PRO A 100 -6.02 3.86 2.39
CA PRO A 100 -4.97 4.86 2.35
C PRO A 100 -5.38 6.08 3.17
N ILE A 101 -4.41 6.72 3.81
CA ILE A 101 -4.64 8.01 4.47
C ILE A 101 -4.88 9.05 3.38
N ASP A 102 -5.98 9.78 3.50
CA ASP A 102 -6.39 10.82 2.57
C ASP A 102 -6.37 12.17 3.30
N PHE A 103 -5.26 12.89 3.17
CA PHE A 103 -5.05 14.18 3.83
C PHE A 103 -5.85 15.28 3.14
N GLN A 104 -6.64 15.99 3.93
CA GLN A 104 -7.38 17.16 3.50
C GLN A 104 -6.58 18.44 3.76
N ILE A 105 -6.94 19.53 3.08
CA ILE A 105 -6.30 20.84 3.32
C ILE A 105 -6.44 21.30 4.78
N ASP A 106 -7.52 20.90 5.45
CA ASP A 106 -7.76 21.23 6.84
C ASP A 106 -6.90 20.42 7.83
N ASP A 107 -6.34 19.29 7.40
CA ASP A 107 -5.35 18.53 8.18
C ASP A 107 -3.96 19.22 8.17
N VAL A 108 -3.75 20.19 7.29
CA VAL A 108 -2.50 20.95 7.20
C VAL A 108 -2.61 22.23 8.03
N SER A 109 -1.63 22.48 8.89
CA SER A 109 -1.54 23.71 9.68
C SER A 109 -1.50 24.96 8.78
N PRO A 110 -2.21 26.05 9.13
CA PRO A 110 -2.31 27.25 8.30
C PRO A 110 -0.98 27.81 7.78
N ASP A 111 0.08 27.74 8.58
CA ASP A 111 1.42 28.24 8.23
C ASP A 111 2.07 27.46 7.07
N TYR A 112 1.59 26.25 6.79
CA TYR A 112 2.07 25.37 5.73
C TYR A 112 1.08 25.25 4.56
N ARG A 113 -0.08 25.91 4.63
CA ARG A 113 -1.03 25.94 3.52
C ARG A 113 -0.49 26.84 2.42
N ILE A 114 -0.50 26.33 1.20
CA ILE A 114 -0.13 27.12 0.02
C ILE A 114 -1.42 27.71 -0.53
N ASP A 115 -1.47 29.03 -0.71
CA ASP A 115 -2.62 29.76 -1.30
C ASP A 115 -2.78 29.53 -2.83
N ARG A 116 -2.00 28.59 -3.37
CA ARG A 116 -2.15 28.15 -4.76
C ARG A 116 -3.20 27.06 -4.80
N ASP A 117 -4.06 27.13 -5.80
CA ASP A 117 -5.00 26.08 -6.14
C ASP A 117 -4.25 24.80 -6.59
N VAL A 118 -3.79 24.02 -5.62
CA VAL A 118 -3.14 22.72 -5.83
C VAL A 118 -4.17 21.67 -6.28
N SER A 119 -5.47 22.01 -6.37
CA SER A 119 -6.51 21.14 -6.96
C SER A 119 -6.23 20.82 -8.45
N THR A 120 -5.37 21.61 -9.10
CA THR A 120 -4.88 21.33 -10.45
C THR A 120 -3.79 20.25 -10.49
N TYR A 121 -3.14 19.93 -9.37
CA TYR A 121 -2.43 18.66 -9.21
C TYR A 121 -3.44 17.58 -8.81
N LYS A 122 -4.44 17.35 -9.67
CA LYS A 122 -4.93 15.98 -9.83
C LYS A 122 -3.68 15.15 -10.07
N ASN A 123 -3.40 14.20 -9.18
CA ASN A 123 -2.36 13.23 -9.40
C ASN A 123 -2.55 12.75 -10.86
N PRO A 124 -1.58 12.91 -11.78
CA PRO A 124 -1.76 12.49 -13.17
C PRO A 124 -2.08 10.98 -13.28
N LEU A 125 -1.94 10.27 -12.16
CA LEU A 125 -2.32 8.90 -11.87
C LEU A 125 -3.79 8.71 -11.41
N GLU A 126 -4.67 9.71 -11.46
CA GLU A 126 -6.11 9.52 -11.14
C GLU A 126 -6.83 8.63 -12.15
N VAL A 127 -6.21 8.37 -13.31
CA VAL A 127 -6.56 7.23 -14.17
C VAL A 127 -5.42 6.21 -14.11
N VAL A 128 -5.08 5.74 -12.92
CA VAL A 128 -4.51 4.41 -12.80
C VAL A 128 -5.67 3.48 -13.10
N ILE A 129 -5.70 2.99 -14.34
CA ILE A 129 -6.28 1.67 -14.58
C ILE A 129 -5.49 0.77 -13.65
N GLU A 130 -6.08 0.43 -12.51
CA GLU A 130 -5.49 -0.48 -11.54
C GLU A 130 -5.46 -1.85 -12.22
N ASP A 131 -4.43 -2.08 -13.01
CA ASP A 131 -4.11 -3.39 -13.51
C ASP A 131 -3.69 -4.21 -12.30
N LYS A 132 -4.64 -4.94 -11.74
CA LYS A 132 -4.45 -5.83 -10.59
C LYS A 132 -3.38 -6.90 -10.87
N PHE A 133 -3.01 -7.10 -12.14
CA PHE A 133 -1.95 -8.01 -12.57
C PHE A 133 -0.62 -7.29 -12.84
N SER A 134 -0.56 -5.95 -12.75
CA SER A 134 0.66 -5.15 -12.81
C SER A 134 1.41 -5.18 -11.47
N VAL A 135 1.79 -6.39 -11.06
CA VAL A 135 2.64 -6.68 -9.89
C VAL A 135 4.05 -7.08 -10.34
N GLY A 136 4.35 -6.96 -11.64
CA GLY A 136 5.61 -7.36 -12.23
C GLY A 136 6.77 -6.49 -11.74
N SER A 137 7.65 -7.05 -10.91
CA SER A 137 8.93 -6.44 -10.60
C SER A 137 9.92 -6.78 -11.71
N ASN A 138 10.52 -5.76 -12.33
CA ASN A 138 11.70 -5.95 -13.18
C ASN A 138 12.92 -5.32 -12.50
N ASN A 139 14.07 -5.95 -12.76
CA ASN A 139 15.38 -5.36 -12.51
C ASN A 139 16.11 -5.38 -13.85
N TRP A 140 16.79 -4.30 -14.19
CA TRP A 140 17.65 -4.23 -15.35
C TRP A 140 19.05 -3.80 -14.95
N VAL A 141 20.04 -4.32 -15.67
CA VAL A 141 21.45 -4.03 -15.47
C VAL A 141 22.01 -3.46 -16.78
N THR A 142 22.78 -2.38 -16.68
CA THR A 142 23.50 -1.79 -17.80
C THR A 142 25.00 -1.97 -17.58
N SER A 143 25.68 -2.58 -18.57
CA SER A 143 27.13 -2.75 -18.57
C SER A 143 27.83 -1.39 -18.55
N GLY A 144 28.94 -1.28 -17.80
CA GLY A 144 29.79 -0.08 -17.77
C GLY A 144 30.34 0.32 -19.15
N GLU A 145 30.49 -0.62 -20.09
CA GLU A 145 30.88 -0.33 -21.48
C GLU A 145 29.89 0.58 -22.21
N LEU A 146 28.65 0.63 -21.75
CA LEU A 146 27.57 1.46 -22.31
C LEU A 146 27.38 2.79 -21.56
N MET A 147 28.16 3.04 -20.51
CA MET A 147 28.00 4.18 -19.60
C MET A 147 29.17 5.16 -19.71
N ALA A 148 28.89 6.46 -19.64
CA ALA A 148 29.89 7.50 -19.83
C ALA A 148 31.00 7.52 -18.76
N ASP A 149 30.72 7.00 -17.57
CA ASP A 149 31.65 6.90 -16.43
C ASP A 149 32.28 5.50 -16.29
N GLY A 150 31.94 4.56 -17.16
CA GLY A 150 32.46 3.19 -17.13
C GLY A 150 31.88 2.32 -16.00
N HIS A 151 30.91 2.80 -15.22
CA HIS A 151 30.35 2.05 -14.10
C HIS A 151 29.12 1.23 -14.50
N THR A 152 29.00 0.02 -13.94
CA THR A 152 27.82 -0.84 -14.11
C THR A 152 26.69 -0.37 -13.20
N TYR A 153 25.49 -0.20 -13.75
CA TYR A 153 24.32 0.23 -13.00
C TYR A 153 23.25 -0.86 -12.96
N MET A 154 22.67 -1.08 -11.78
CA MET A 154 21.46 -1.85 -11.60
C MET A 154 20.32 -0.90 -11.26
N ALA A 155 19.25 -0.95 -12.05
CA ALA A 155 18.03 -0.22 -11.76
C ALA A 155 16.92 -1.23 -11.43
N CYS A 156 16.29 -1.01 -10.28
CA CYS A 156 15.12 -1.76 -9.86
C CYS A 156 13.89 -0.89 -10.13
N ASP A 157 12.83 -1.45 -10.72
CA ASP A 157 11.56 -0.74 -10.90
C ASP A 157 10.88 -0.54 -9.53
N PRO A 158 10.81 0.70 -9.02
CA PRO A 158 10.24 0.96 -7.73
C PRO A 158 8.70 1.05 -7.72
N HIS A 159 7.97 0.10 -8.32
CA HIS A 159 6.50 0.07 -8.39
C HIS A 159 5.76 0.03 -7.03
N ARG A 160 6.42 -0.39 -5.93
CA ARG A 160 5.82 -0.30 -4.59
C ARG A 160 5.74 1.15 -4.14
N ALA A 161 4.56 1.55 -3.66
CA ALA A 161 4.35 2.84 -3.02
C ALA A 161 5.38 3.08 -1.90
N VAL A 162 5.89 4.30 -1.82
CA VAL A 162 6.66 4.74 -0.66
C VAL A 162 5.69 4.79 0.52
N THR A 163 5.94 3.98 1.53
CA THR A 163 5.09 3.86 2.72
C THR A 163 5.85 4.37 3.95
N VAL A 164 5.14 4.56 5.07
CA VAL A 164 5.76 4.90 6.36
C VAL A 164 5.48 3.77 7.36
N PRO A 165 6.51 3.04 7.84
CA PRO A 165 7.94 3.25 7.58
C PRO A 165 8.35 2.91 6.14
N SER A 166 9.40 3.59 5.63
CA SER A 166 9.90 3.35 4.27
C SER A 166 10.32 1.90 4.09
N LEU A 167 9.83 1.27 3.02
CA LEU A 167 10.27 -0.05 2.57
C LEU A 167 11.68 -0.02 1.93
N ARG A 168 12.20 1.17 1.64
CA ARG A 168 13.48 1.37 0.98
C ARG A 168 14.39 2.25 1.81
N TYR A 169 15.63 1.82 1.97
CA TYR A 169 16.71 2.61 2.52
C TYR A 169 17.83 2.66 1.48
N MET A 170 18.28 3.86 1.12
CA MET A 170 19.44 4.02 0.26
C MET A 170 20.69 4.00 1.15
N ALA A 171 21.56 3.03 0.92
CA ALA A 171 22.86 2.95 1.57
C ALA A 171 23.95 2.98 0.49
N HIS A 172 24.92 3.89 0.63
CA HIS A 172 26.16 3.81 -0.14
C HIS A 172 27.08 2.83 0.60
N LEU A 173 27.36 1.68 -0.02
CA LEU A 173 28.30 0.69 0.50
C LEU A 173 29.68 0.93 -0.15
N VAL A 174 30.69 1.12 0.69
CA VAL A 174 32.10 1.21 0.26
C VAL A 174 32.82 -0.02 0.80
N ALA A 175 33.22 -0.93 -0.09
CA ALA A 175 34.02 -2.10 0.25
C ALA A 175 35.46 -1.90 -0.26
N PRO A 176 36.51 -2.17 0.55
CA PRO A 176 37.89 -2.11 0.07
C PRO A 176 38.16 -3.22 -0.98
N GLY A 177 38.69 -2.84 -2.15
CA GLY A 177 39.27 -3.79 -3.11
C GLY A 177 38.43 -4.14 -4.35
N TRP A 178 37.39 -3.35 -4.67
CA TRP A 178 36.70 -3.34 -5.97
C TRP A 178 36.72 -1.93 -6.54
#